data_AF-A0A0G1LQ54-F1
#
_entry.id   AF-A0A0G1LQ54-F1
#
_cell.length_a   1.000
_cell.length_b   1.000
_cell.length_c   1.000
_cell.angle_alpha   90.00
_cell.angle_beta   90.00
_cell.angle_gamma   90.00
#
_symmetry.space_group_name_H-M   'P 1'
#
loop_
_entity.id
_entity.type
_entity.pdbx_description
1 polymer ?
#
loop_
_entity_poly.entity_id
_entity_poly.type
_entity_poly.pdbx_seq_one_letter_code
_entity_poly.pdbx_strand_id
1 'polypeptide(L)'
;ISADVFGMTTTNTDDLNIGQVLEPIAKYFDYVAPMVYPSHYPATFRGFKNPAAHPYEIVLFAMNEGVKRLQAPTSTPMKLRPWLQDFDLGIDYGVTEVNAQKKAVYDSGLTSWMSWDASNKYTRGAY
;
A
#
# COMPACT_ATOMS: atom_id res chain seq x y z
N ILE A 1 0.61 -19.17 -0.26
CA ILE A 1 0.89 -18.41 0.97
C ILE A 1 1.21 -16.95 0.65
N SER A 2 0.82 -16.01 1.52
CA SER A 2 1.10 -14.58 1.37
C SER A 2 1.85 -14.01 2.58
N ALA A 3 2.52 -12.88 2.41
CA ALA A 3 3.19 -12.14 3.47
C ALA A 3 2.66 -10.71 3.57
N ASP A 4 2.27 -10.30 4.77
CA ASP A 4 2.00 -8.91 5.10
C ASP A 4 3.32 -8.20 5.42
N VAL A 5 3.55 -7.04 4.80
CA VAL A 5 4.77 -6.25 4.98
C VAL A 5 4.42 -4.79 5.22
N PHE A 6 5.30 -4.02 5.85
CA PHE A 6 5.07 -2.58 6.03
C PHE A 6 5.04 -1.86 4.67
N GLY A 7 4.17 -0.86 4.50
CA GLY A 7 4.05 -0.11 3.26
C GLY A 7 5.37 0.50 2.77
N MET A 8 6.22 0.97 3.69
CA MET A 8 7.53 1.53 3.37
C MET A 8 8.49 0.53 2.68
N THR A 9 8.26 -0.78 2.82
CA THR A 9 9.07 -1.79 2.12
C THR A 9 8.96 -1.69 0.60
N THR A 10 7.94 -1.03 0.05
CA THR A 10 7.84 -0.82 -1.41
C THR A 10 8.76 0.29 -1.89
N THR A 11 9.11 1.25 -1.04
CA THR A 11 9.92 2.43 -1.40
C THR A 11 11.36 2.35 -0.87
N ASN A 12 11.58 1.58 0.20
CA ASN A 12 12.86 1.45 0.86
C ASN A 12 13.57 0.15 0.48
N THR A 13 14.82 0.29 0.07
CA THR A 13 15.71 -0.84 -0.27
C THR A 13 16.53 -1.33 0.91
N ASP A 14 16.65 -0.50 1.95
CA ASP A 14 17.11 -0.94 3.26
C ASP A 14 15.99 -1.71 3.98
N ASP A 15 16.37 -2.56 4.93
CA ASP A 15 15.43 -3.37 5.70
C ASP A 15 14.72 -2.57 6.80
N LEU A 16 14.96 -1.25 6.88
CA LEU A 16 14.47 -0.31 7.89
C LEU A 16 14.75 -0.77 9.35
N ASN A 17 15.72 -1.66 9.56
CA ASN A 17 15.93 -2.40 10.82
C ASN A 17 14.70 -3.20 11.30
N ILE A 18 13.75 -3.53 10.41
CA ILE A 18 12.57 -4.37 10.71
C ILE A 18 12.64 -5.75 10.04
N GLY A 19 13.74 -6.04 9.33
CA GLY A 19 13.99 -7.34 8.71
C GLY A 19 13.10 -7.66 7.50
N GLN A 20 12.50 -6.64 6.86
CA GLN A 20 11.63 -6.82 5.70
C GLN A 20 12.23 -6.17 4.46
N VAL A 21 12.51 -6.97 3.44
CA VAL A 21 12.96 -6.50 2.12
C VAL A 21 12.07 -7.11 1.06
N LEU A 22 11.54 -6.27 0.17
CA LEU A 22 10.49 -6.66 -0.78
C LEU A 22 10.93 -7.79 -1.72
N GLU A 23 12.12 -7.70 -2.31
CA GLU A 23 12.58 -8.64 -3.35
C GLU A 23 12.87 -10.04 -2.79
N PRO A 24 13.56 -10.21 -1.64
CA PRO A 24 13.67 -11.51 -0.99
C PRO A 24 12.33 -12.13 -0.64
N ILE A 25 11.38 -11.35 -0.10
CA ILE A 25 10.05 -11.83 0.25
C ILE A 25 9.30 -12.29 -1.01
N ALA A 26 9.29 -11.50 -2.08
CA ALA A 26 8.59 -11.83 -3.32
C ALA A 26 9.05 -13.15 -3.99
N LYS A 27 10.25 -13.65 -3.67
CA LYS A 27 10.76 -14.96 -4.16
C LYS A 27 10.05 -16.16 -3.52
N TYR A 28 9.62 -16.05 -2.27
CA TYR A 28 9.11 -17.19 -1.49
C TYR A 28 7.60 -17.19 -1.28
N PHE A 29 6.93 -16.07 -1.57
CA PHE A 29 5.49 -15.93 -1.40
C PHE A 29 4.76 -15.80 -2.74
N ASP A 30 3.51 -16.27 -2.77
CA ASP A 30 2.63 -16.14 -3.95
C ASP A 30 2.12 -14.71 -4.08
N TYR A 31 1.84 -14.06 -2.94
CA TYR A 31 1.44 -12.67 -2.86
C TYR A 31 2.21 -11.94 -1.75
N VAL A 32 2.49 -10.67 -2.00
CA VAL A 32 3.03 -9.74 -1.01
C VAL A 32 2.00 -8.65 -0.79
N ALA A 33 1.65 -8.40 0.47
CA ALA A 33 0.61 -7.47 0.86
C ALA A 33 1.20 -6.31 1.68
N PRO A 34 1.77 -5.29 1.02
CA PRO A 34 2.18 -4.08 1.70
C PRO A 34 0.98 -3.40 2.36
N MET A 35 1.11 -3.08 3.64
CA MET A 35 0.15 -2.31 4.41
C MET A 35 0.34 -0.82 4.09
N VAL A 36 -0.25 -0.37 2.98
CA VAL A 36 -0.11 1.00 2.46
C VAL A 36 -1.22 1.87 3.03
N TYR A 37 -1.12 2.16 4.33
CA TYR A 37 -2.04 3.04 5.03
C TYR A 37 -1.49 4.48 5.00
N PRO A 38 -2.14 5.42 4.29
CA PRO A 38 -1.62 6.79 4.17
C PRO A 38 -1.36 7.45 5.53
N SER A 39 -2.16 7.14 6.54
CA SER A 39 -1.99 7.62 7.92
C SER A 39 -0.72 7.15 8.64
N HIS A 40 -0.03 6.12 8.14
CA HIS A 40 1.16 5.54 8.75
C HIS A 40 2.46 6.02 8.10
N TYR A 41 2.37 6.87 7.08
CA TYR A 41 3.52 7.55 6.50
C TYR A 41 3.87 8.78 7.36
N PRO A 42 5.17 9.09 7.56
CA PRO A 42 5.58 10.18 8.45
C PRO A 42 5.10 11.53 7.93
N ALA A 43 4.86 12.48 8.82
CA ALA A 43 4.57 13.86 8.44
C ALA A 43 5.64 14.39 7.47
N THR A 44 5.21 15.20 6.49
CA THR A 44 6.03 15.74 5.39
C THR A 44 6.55 14.72 4.37
N PHE A 45 6.16 13.44 4.49
CA PHE A 45 6.44 12.47 3.45
C PHE A 45 5.94 12.97 2.09
N ARG A 46 6.85 13.01 1.11
CA ARG A 46 6.60 13.54 -0.25
C ARG A 46 6.08 14.99 -0.29
N GLY A 47 6.36 15.78 0.75
CA GLY A 47 5.93 17.18 0.86
C GLY A 47 4.51 17.35 1.43
N PHE A 48 3.80 16.26 1.75
CA PHE A 48 2.47 16.33 2.34
C PHE A 48 2.55 16.51 3.84
N LYS A 49 2.02 17.63 4.36
CA LYS A 49 1.98 17.89 5.80
C LYS A 49 1.26 16.76 6.55
N ASN A 50 0.16 16.27 5.99
CA ASN A 50 -0.59 15.12 6.51
C ASN A 50 -0.80 14.10 5.37
N PRO A 51 0.04 13.07 5.25
CA PRO A 51 -0.12 12.03 4.23
C PRO A 51 -1.51 11.34 4.24
N ALA A 52 -2.18 11.27 5.39
CA ALA A 52 -3.53 10.71 5.50
C ALA A 52 -4.55 11.45 4.60
N ALA A 53 -4.36 12.75 4.36
CA ALA A 53 -5.20 13.59 3.52
C ALA A 53 -4.90 13.48 2.01
N HIS A 54 -3.90 12.67 1.63
CA HIS A 54 -3.47 12.49 0.23
C HIS A 54 -3.44 11.00 -0.15
N PRO A 55 -4.56 10.27 0.03
CA PRO A 55 -4.56 8.82 -0.09
C PRO A 55 -4.22 8.30 -1.48
N TYR A 56 -4.67 8.99 -2.53
CA TYR A 56 -4.32 8.64 -3.90
C TYR A 56 -2.81 8.76 -4.13
N GLU A 57 -2.21 9.88 -3.76
CA GLU A 57 -0.80 10.19 -4.03
C GLU A 57 0.14 9.26 -3.26
N ILE A 58 -0.20 8.94 -2.01
CA ILE A 58 0.60 8.02 -1.19
C ILE A 58 0.54 6.60 -1.74
N VAL A 59 -0.66 6.07 -2.01
CA VAL A 59 -0.81 4.72 -2.55
C VAL A 59 -0.19 4.61 -3.93
N LEU A 60 -0.42 5.59 -4.82
CA LEU A 60 0.12 5.56 -6.18
C LEU A 60 1.64 5.57 -6.16
N PHE A 61 2.25 6.41 -5.32
CA PHE A 61 3.69 6.43 -5.16
C PHE A 61 4.22 5.08 -4.66
N ALA A 62 3.68 4.59 -3.53
CA ALA A 62 4.13 3.36 -2.92
C ALA A 62 4.00 2.16 -3.88
N MET A 63 2.89 2.05 -4.60
CA MET A 63 2.66 0.93 -5.51
C MET A 63 3.49 1.05 -6.79
N ASN A 64 3.69 2.25 -7.35
CA ASN A 64 4.59 2.43 -8.50
C ASN A 64 6.03 2.03 -8.17
N GLU A 65 6.54 2.38 -6.98
CA GLU A 65 7.88 1.95 -6.56
C GLU A 65 7.94 0.43 -6.35
N GLY A 66 6.93 -0.16 -5.71
CA GLY A 66 6.82 -1.62 -5.58
C GLY A 66 6.80 -2.33 -6.93
N VAL A 67 6.04 -1.82 -7.90
CA VAL A 67 5.96 -2.34 -9.26
C VAL A 67 7.32 -2.29 -9.94
N LYS A 68 8.01 -1.15 -9.92
CA LYS A 68 9.36 -1.00 -10.50
C LYS A 68 10.34 -2.00 -9.91
N ARG A 69 10.29 -2.23 -8.60
CA ARG A 69 11.21 -3.14 -7.91
C ARG A 69 10.96 -4.62 -8.18
N LEU A 70 9.72 -4.98 -8.53
CA LEU A 70 9.37 -6.36 -8.88
C LEU A 70 9.37 -6.63 -10.39
N GLN A 71 9.77 -5.67 -11.22
CA GLN A 71 10.06 -5.88 -12.65
C GLN A 71 11.40 -6.61 -12.82
N ALA A 72 11.40 -7.91 -12.54
CA ALA A 72 12.57 -8.78 -12.72
C ALA A 72 12.15 -10.11 -13.37
N PRO A 73 13.05 -10.81 -14.10
CA PRO A 73 12.73 -12.10 -14.73
C PRO A 73 12.26 -13.19 -13.75
N THR A 74 12.63 -13.08 -12.47
CA THR A 74 12.34 -14.04 -11.41
C THR A 74 11.19 -13.61 -10.50
N SER A 75 10.51 -12.51 -10.82
CA SER A 75 9.38 -11.98 -10.05
C SER A 75 8.32 -11.41 -10.99
N THR A 76 7.22 -10.93 -10.43
CA THR A 76 6.24 -10.15 -11.16
C THR A 76 5.59 -9.13 -10.23
N PRO A 77 5.36 -7.89 -10.70
CA PRO A 77 4.57 -6.90 -9.96
C PRO A 77 3.17 -7.40 -9.60
N MET A 78 2.63 -8.36 -10.36
CA MET A 78 1.28 -8.92 -10.11
C MET A 78 1.17 -9.71 -8.81
N LYS A 79 2.29 -9.98 -8.11
CA LYS A 79 2.26 -10.51 -6.74
C LYS A 79 1.81 -9.47 -5.70
N LEU A 80 1.85 -8.18 -6.04
CA LEU A 80 1.46 -7.10 -5.13
C LEU A 80 -0.06 -7.06 -4.97
N ARG A 81 -0.50 -7.15 -3.71
CA ARG A 81 -1.90 -7.04 -3.31
C ARG A 81 -1.96 -6.22 -2.01
N PRO A 82 -1.88 -4.88 -2.08
CA PRO A 82 -1.76 -4.05 -0.89
C PRO A 82 -3.02 -4.09 -0.02
N TRP A 83 -2.84 -3.88 1.28
CA TRP A 83 -3.92 -3.50 2.18
C TRP A 83 -4.15 -1.99 2.09
N LEU A 84 -5.40 -1.59 1.92
CA LEU A 84 -5.87 -0.21 1.86
C LEU A 84 -6.57 0.16 3.18
N GLN A 85 -6.47 1.42 3.56
CA GLN A 85 -7.05 1.96 4.79
C GLN A 85 -8.55 2.27 4.61
N ASP A 86 -9.39 1.82 5.53
CA ASP A 86 -10.82 2.19 5.64
C ASP A 86 -11.18 2.52 7.10
N PHE A 87 -10.24 3.16 7.81
CA PHE A 87 -10.41 3.59 9.20
C PHE A 87 -9.89 5.02 9.40
N ASP A 88 -10.42 5.68 10.42
CA ASP A 88 -10.05 7.05 10.75
C ASP A 88 -8.73 7.09 11.52
N LEU A 89 -7.71 7.69 10.91
CA LEU A 89 -6.46 8.06 11.57
C LEU A 89 -5.83 9.25 10.85
N GLY A 90 -5.77 10.39 11.52
CA GLY A 90 -5.25 11.65 10.97
C GLY A 90 -6.26 12.44 10.13
N ILE A 91 -7.29 11.81 9.57
CA ILE A 91 -8.48 12.41 8.95
C ILE A 91 -9.69 11.46 9.13
N ASP A 92 -10.89 11.97 8.90
CA ASP A 92 -12.10 11.14 8.71
C ASP A 92 -12.06 10.51 7.31
N TYR A 93 -12.31 9.21 7.24
CA TYR A 93 -12.23 8.40 6.04
C TYR A 93 -13.63 8.04 5.53
N GLY A 94 -13.83 8.12 4.23
CA GLY A 94 -15.09 7.72 3.61
C GLY A 94 -14.93 7.27 2.16
N VAL A 95 -16.04 7.37 1.42
CA VAL A 95 -16.15 6.81 0.06
C VAL A 95 -15.09 7.39 -0.87
N THR A 96 -14.82 8.69 -0.74
CA THR A 96 -13.85 9.40 -1.58
C THR A 96 -12.43 8.88 -1.35
N GLU A 97 -12.02 8.72 -0.09
CA GLU A 97 -10.67 8.34 0.30
C GLU A 97 -10.39 6.86 -0.04
N VAL A 98 -11.35 5.97 0.20
CA VAL A 98 -11.25 4.56 -0.19
C VAL A 98 -11.19 4.42 -1.72
N ASN A 99 -12.04 5.14 -2.46
CA ASN A 99 -12.02 5.11 -3.92
C ASN A 99 -10.70 5.67 -4.49
N ALA A 100 -10.16 6.72 -3.87
CA ALA A 100 -8.88 7.30 -4.24
C ALA A 100 -7.74 6.27 -4.16
N GLN A 101 -7.67 5.48 -3.09
CA GLN A 101 -6.67 4.41 -2.95
C GLN A 101 -6.84 3.31 -4.01
N LYS A 102 -8.07 2.84 -4.24
CA LYS A 102 -8.33 1.81 -5.27
C LYS A 102 -7.93 2.30 -6.66
N LYS A 103 -8.26 3.55 -6.98
CA LYS A 103 -7.85 4.19 -8.23
C LYS A 103 -6.33 4.19 -8.36
N ALA A 104 -5.61 4.55 -7.31
CA ALA A 104 -4.15 4.53 -7.28
C ALA A 104 -3.55 3.13 -7.52
N VAL A 105 -4.16 2.07 -6.96
CA VAL A 105 -3.75 0.68 -7.25
C VAL A 105 -3.91 0.37 -8.75
N TYR A 106 -5.07 0.69 -9.34
CA TYR A 106 -5.31 0.45 -10.76
C TYR A 106 -4.38 1.26 -11.67
N ASP A 107 -4.14 2.53 -11.35
CA ASP A 107 -3.25 3.41 -12.13
C ASP A 107 -1.78 3.00 -12.02
N SER A 108 -1.39 2.24 -10.98
CA SER A 108 -0.07 1.60 -10.89
C SER A 108 0.06 0.33 -11.74
N GLY A 109 -1.01 -0.06 -12.46
CA GLY A 109 -1.06 -1.27 -13.29
C GLY A 109 -1.38 -2.56 -12.53
N LEU A 110 -1.74 -2.46 -11.25
CA LEU A 110 -2.11 -3.59 -10.41
C LEU A 110 -3.62 -3.83 -10.45
N THR A 111 -4.03 -5.08 -10.21
CA THR A 111 -5.45 -5.50 -10.35
C THR A 111 -6.05 -6.06 -9.08
N SER A 112 -5.32 -6.04 -7.96
CA SER A 112 -5.78 -6.63 -6.70
C SER A 112 -5.37 -5.79 -5.51
N TRP A 113 -6.22 -5.77 -4.49
CA TRP A 113 -6.02 -5.08 -3.21
C TRP A 113 -6.95 -5.72 -2.16
N MET A 114 -6.73 -5.40 -0.89
CA MET A 114 -7.58 -5.79 0.24
C MET A 114 -7.89 -4.54 1.07
N SER A 115 -8.99 -4.54 1.83
CA SER A 115 -9.35 -3.43 2.72
C SER A 115 -9.22 -3.81 4.18
N TRP A 116 -8.74 -2.88 5.00
CA TRP A 116 -8.59 -3.06 6.42
C TRP A 116 -9.27 -1.95 7.21
N ASP A 117 -10.02 -2.36 8.22
CA ASP A 117 -10.47 -1.56 9.36
C ASP A 117 -10.44 -2.43 10.62
N ALA A 118 -9.70 -1.99 11.65
CA ALA A 118 -9.60 -2.70 12.92
C ALA A 118 -10.95 -2.85 13.64
N SER A 119 -11.91 -1.96 13.37
CA SER A 119 -13.26 -2.02 13.93
C SER A 119 -14.20 -2.93 13.14
N ASN A 120 -13.75 -3.47 11.99
CA ASN A 120 -14.54 -4.24 11.04
C ASN A 120 -15.80 -3.49 10.52
N LYS A 121 -15.74 -2.15 10.42
CA LYS A 121 -16.83 -1.31 9.91
C LYS A 121 -16.42 -0.65 8.60
N TYR A 122 -16.70 -1.35 7.51
CA TYR A 122 -16.32 -0.88 6.19
C TYR A 122 -17.27 0.19 5.63
N THR A 123 -16.71 1.13 4.87
CA THR A 123 -17.44 2.15 4.14
C THR A 123 -18.22 1.53 2.99
N ARG A 124 -19.48 1.15 3.25
CA ARG A 124 -20.33 0.41 2.30
C ARG A 124 -20.44 1.04 0.91
N GLY A 125 -20.45 2.38 0.80
CA GLY A 125 -20.52 3.07 -0.49
C GLY A 125 -19.25 2.94 -1.35
N ALA A 126 -18.18 2.36 -0.80
CA ALA A 126 -16.91 2.15 -1.47
C ALA A 126 -16.68 0.69 -1.92
N TYR A 127 -17.64 -0.22 -1.75
CA TYR A 127 -17.52 -1.63 -2.15
C TYR A 127 -18.78 -2.09 -2.88
#